data_AF-A0A356AZW8-F1
#
_entry.id   AF-A0A356AZW8-F1
#
_cell.length_a   1.000
_cell.length_b   1.000
_cell.length_c   1.000
_cell.angle_alpha   90.00
_cell.angle_beta   90.00
_cell.angle_gamma   90.00
#
_symmetry.space_group_name_H-M   'P 1'
#
loop_
_entity.id
_entity.type
_entity.pdbx_description
1 polymer ?
#
loop_
_entity_poly.entity_id
_entity_poly.type
_entity_poly.pdbx_seq_one_letter_code
_entity_poly.pdbx_strand_id
1 'polypeptide(L)'
;MIKSFLKPEHHWPPDDAWVYHIQKGHKKLPHHEQTLMIAGDTFGEIDSLQKYVKYGQATHVEMMRAEFESARRDFPNNGGTMMWMFNDCWPTSNWSIIDYSKNPKPSYYAAKRACAPLLPIIFQRNENIEFLLSNQSMEDVELSLEYGQSDLLGNETWVKRETITVKRNTTKFFDRVPLKDLNMKNDEYLFIKSNIGDENRQITYFPNGWRDIHWPNPKVEIRLIDQKQIGNRWETLVKIHTTGYARLLHLLPSSDDSNPAFEDNYFDLPAGSTKEIMIKSLSPIVLEDLKIGHWLTEWE
;
A
#
# COMPACT_ATOMS: atom_id res chain seq x y z
N MET A 1 -7.42 14.35 8.48
CA MET A 1 -7.89 15.42 7.54
C MET A 1 -9.35 15.82 7.78
N ILE A 2 -10.33 14.91 7.80
CA ILE A 2 -11.76 15.27 7.91
C ILE A 2 -12.05 16.18 9.12
N LYS A 3 -11.41 15.88 10.26
CA LYS A 3 -11.52 16.67 11.49
C LYS A 3 -11.03 18.13 11.37
N SER A 4 -10.26 18.49 10.33
CA SER A 4 -9.76 19.86 10.15
C SER A 4 -10.75 20.81 9.49
N PHE A 5 -11.79 20.29 8.83
CA PHE A 5 -12.80 21.09 8.15
C PHE A 5 -14.24 20.76 8.56
N LEU A 6 -14.49 19.64 9.23
CA LEU A 6 -15.78 19.33 9.86
C LEU A 6 -15.74 19.54 11.37
N LYS A 7 -16.80 20.13 11.92
CA LYS A 7 -17.01 20.22 13.37
C LYS A 7 -17.31 18.83 13.97
N PRO A 8 -17.03 18.61 15.27
CA PRO A 8 -17.23 17.31 15.92
C PRO A 8 -18.62 16.70 15.73
N GLU A 9 -19.68 17.51 15.77
CA GLU A 9 -21.06 17.06 15.56
C GLU A 9 -21.34 16.53 14.14
N HIS A 10 -20.49 16.86 13.17
CA HIS A 10 -20.55 16.42 11.77
C HIS A 10 -19.52 15.33 11.44
N HIS A 11 -18.81 14.79 12.44
CA HIS A 11 -17.79 13.76 12.18
C HIS A 11 -18.40 12.43 11.75
N TRP A 12 -19.58 12.08 12.25
CA TRP A 12 -20.28 10.86 11.87
C TRP A 12 -21.74 10.87 12.39
N PRO A 13 -22.73 10.35 11.63
CA PRO A 13 -22.66 9.86 10.25
C PRO A 13 -22.56 11.00 9.21
N PRO A 14 -22.31 10.69 7.92
CA PRO A 14 -22.33 11.71 6.86
C PRO A 14 -23.66 12.46 6.78
N ASP A 15 -23.56 13.77 6.61
CA ASP A 15 -24.70 14.70 6.53
C ASP A 15 -24.46 15.78 5.46
N ASP A 16 -25.24 16.85 5.48
CA ASP A 16 -25.12 17.95 4.51
C ASP A 16 -23.73 18.61 4.52
N ALA A 17 -23.00 18.61 5.65
CA ALA A 17 -21.65 19.17 5.73
C ALA A 17 -20.65 18.31 4.93
N TRP A 18 -20.86 16.99 4.90
CA TRP A 18 -20.10 16.10 4.02
C TRP A 18 -20.39 16.40 2.56
N VAL A 19 -21.67 16.54 2.18
CA VAL A 19 -22.06 16.86 0.79
C VAL A 19 -21.49 18.20 0.32
N TYR A 20 -21.37 19.18 1.22
CA TYR A 20 -20.76 20.47 0.92
C TYR A 20 -19.27 20.35 0.59
N HIS A 21 -18.51 19.63 1.43
CA HIS A 21 -17.07 19.48 1.27
C HIS A 21 -16.65 18.39 0.27
N ILE A 22 -17.47 17.37 0.04
CA ILE A 22 -17.13 16.18 -0.70
C ILE A 22 -17.88 16.17 -2.03
N GLN A 23 -17.13 16.33 -3.11
CA GLN A 23 -17.70 16.44 -4.45
C GLN A 23 -18.52 15.20 -4.84
N LYS A 24 -19.46 15.41 -5.77
CA LYS A 24 -20.17 14.32 -6.44
C LYS A 24 -19.22 13.57 -7.35
N GLY A 25 -19.23 12.25 -7.28
CA GLY A 25 -18.51 11.38 -8.20
C GLY A 25 -19.37 10.87 -9.34
N HIS A 26 -18.98 9.69 -9.83
CA HIS A 26 -19.70 9.00 -10.89
C HIS A 26 -21.18 8.79 -10.53
N LYS A 27 -22.05 8.82 -11.55
CA LYS A 27 -23.52 8.72 -11.41
C LYS A 27 -24.16 9.82 -10.53
N LYS A 28 -23.47 10.94 -10.28
CA LYS A 28 -23.94 12.07 -9.45
C LYS A 28 -24.15 11.74 -7.96
N LEU A 29 -23.63 10.60 -7.48
CA LEU A 29 -23.62 10.28 -6.05
C LEU A 29 -22.46 11.02 -5.37
N PRO A 30 -22.65 11.56 -4.14
CA PRO A 30 -21.54 12.05 -3.33
C PRO A 30 -20.41 11.02 -3.24
N HIS A 31 -19.15 11.45 -3.31
CA HIS A 31 -18.02 10.52 -3.29
C HIS A 31 -17.98 9.68 -2.00
N HIS A 32 -18.43 10.23 -0.86
CA HIS A 32 -18.46 9.47 0.39
C HIS A 32 -19.41 8.26 0.34
N GLU A 33 -20.55 8.34 -0.38
CA GLU A 33 -21.45 7.19 -0.55
C GLU A 33 -20.79 6.08 -1.38
N GLN A 34 -20.00 6.46 -2.40
CA GLN A 34 -19.23 5.49 -3.19
C GLN A 34 -18.15 4.82 -2.33
N THR A 35 -17.47 5.60 -1.49
CA THR A 35 -16.51 5.05 -0.52
C THR A 35 -17.19 4.10 0.45
N LEU A 36 -18.35 4.47 1.02
CA LEU A 36 -19.11 3.58 1.91
C LEU A 36 -19.47 2.25 1.25
N MET A 37 -19.95 2.31 0.01
CA MET A 37 -20.32 1.13 -0.77
C MET A 37 -19.10 0.25 -1.06
N ILE A 38 -18.07 0.80 -1.73
CA ILE A 38 -16.93 0.00 -2.21
C ILE A 38 -16.09 -0.50 -1.03
N ALA A 39 -15.77 0.38 -0.08
CA ALA A 39 -14.96 0.00 1.07
C ALA A 39 -15.74 -0.90 2.04
N GLY A 40 -17.05 -0.68 2.17
CA GLY A 40 -17.96 -1.56 2.90
C GLY A 40 -17.98 -2.97 2.32
N ASP A 41 -18.07 -3.07 0.98
CA ASP A 41 -17.98 -4.35 0.27
C ASP A 41 -16.57 -4.97 0.34
N THR A 42 -15.52 -4.18 0.48
CA THR A 42 -14.15 -4.72 0.49
C THR A 42 -13.73 -5.21 1.88
N PHE A 43 -14.09 -4.48 2.94
CA PHE A 43 -13.54 -4.67 4.29
C PHE A 43 -14.60 -4.91 5.38
N GLY A 44 -15.89 -4.74 5.08
CA GLY A 44 -17.00 -4.90 6.03
C GLY A 44 -17.66 -3.58 6.43
N GLU A 45 -18.68 -3.67 7.27
CA GLU A 45 -19.56 -2.54 7.63
C GLU A 45 -18.80 -1.32 8.18
N ILE A 46 -19.21 -0.13 7.72
CA ILE A 46 -18.66 1.16 8.13
C ILE A 46 -19.71 1.91 8.94
N ASP A 47 -19.48 1.98 10.24
CA ASP A 47 -20.39 2.54 11.26
C ASP A 47 -19.75 3.69 12.06
N SER A 48 -18.58 4.16 11.63
CA SER A 48 -17.77 5.17 12.32
C SER A 48 -16.82 5.89 11.36
N LEU A 49 -16.44 7.12 11.71
CA LEU A 49 -15.45 7.90 10.96
C LEU A 49 -14.12 7.17 10.83
N GLN A 50 -13.67 6.50 11.90
CA GLN A 50 -12.42 5.74 11.94
C GLN A 50 -12.44 4.62 10.90
N LYS A 51 -13.52 3.84 10.82
CA LYS A 51 -13.67 2.81 9.79
C LYS A 51 -13.77 3.42 8.39
N TYR A 52 -14.48 4.54 8.23
CA TYR A 52 -14.56 5.23 6.95
C TYR A 52 -13.18 5.65 6.43
N VAL A 53 -12.36 6.28 7.28
CA VAL A 53 -11.00 6.69 6.94
C VAL A 53 -10.14 5.46 6.62
N LYS A 54 -10.12 4.47 7.50
CA LYS A 54 -9.29 3.27 7.35
C LYS A 54 -9.66 2.45 6.11
N TYR A 55 -10.93 2.06 5.97
CA TYR A 55 -11.37 1.21 4.88
C TYR A 55 -11.36 1.96 3.56
N GLY A 56 -11.73 3.25 3.56
CA GLY A 56 -11.64 4.09 2.37
C GLY A 56 -10.20 4.24 1.85
N GLN A 57 -9.26 4.56 2.74
CA GLN A 57 -7.84 4.68 2.37
C GLN A 57 -7.22 3.33 1.96
N ALA A 58 -7.54 2.24 2.66
CA ALA A 58 -7.09 0.91 2.29
C ALA A 58 -7.66 0.45 0.94
N THR A 59 -8.92 0.78 0.65
CA THR A 59 -9.52 0.54 -0.68
C THR A 59 -8.75 1.32 -1.73
N HIS A 60 -8.45 2.60 -1.47
CA HIS A 60 -7.71 3.44 -2.41
C HIS A 60 -6.28 2.94 -2.67
N VAL A 61 -5.60 2.39 -1.65
CA VAL A 61 -4.31 1.70 -1.81
C VAL A 61 -4.42 0.56 -2.82
N GLU A 62 -5.41 -0.32 -2.66
CA GLU A 62 -5.58 -1.48 -3.54
C GLU A 62 -6.05 -1.06 -4.94
N MET A 63 -6.86 0.00 -5.05
CA MET A 63 -7.26 0.57 -6.34
C MET A 63 -6.06 1.12 -7.12
N MET A 64 -5.19 1.93 -6.49
CA MET A 64 -3.98 2.44 -7.14
C MET A 64 -3.09 1.28 -7.58
N ARG A 65 -2.88 0.31 -6.71
CA ARG A 65 -2.11 -0.88 -7.05
C ARG A 65 -2.68 -1.59 -8.29
N ALA A 66 -3.98 -1.91 -8.27
CA ALA A 66 -4.65 -2.61 -9.37
C ALA A 66 -4.60 -1.83 -10.69
N GLU A 67 -4.81 -0.51 -10.66
CA GLU A 67 -4.78 0.35 -11.85
C GLU A 67 -3.41 0.34 -12.53
N PHE A 68 -2.34 0.59 -11.77
CA PHE A 68 -0.98 0.63 -12.31
C PHE A 68 -0.48 -0.76 -12.72
N GLU A 69 -0.73 -1.80 -11.90
CA GLU A 69 -0.32 -3.17 -12.20
C GLU A 69 -1.04 -3.71 -13.45
N SER A 70 -2.34 -3.46 -13.60
CA SER A 70 -3.10 -3.85 -14.79
C SER A 70 -2.56 -3.19 -16.05
N ALA A 71 -2.26 -1.90 -16.01
CA ALA A 71 -1.70 -1.19 -17.16
C ALA A 71 -0.32 -1.74 -17.56
N ARG A 72 0.57 -1.98 -16.59
CA ARG A 72 1.90 -2.53 -16.86
C ARG A 72 1.87 -3.98 -17.32
N ARG A 73 0.92 -4.76 -16.82
CA ARG A 73 0.66 -6.14 -17.27
C ARG A 73 0.27 -6.18 -18.75
N ASP A 74 -0.52 -5.22 -19.22
CA ASP A 74 -1.04 -5.20 -20.59
C ASP A 74 -0.08 -4.58 -21.61
N PHE A 75 1.15 -4.23 -21.22
CA PHE A 75 2.20 -3.84 -22.15
C PHE A 75 2.46 -4.98 -23.18
N PRO A 76 2.61 -4.68 -24.49
CA PRO A 76 2.69 -3.36 -25.11
C PRO A 76 1.35 -2.77 -25.58
N ASN A 77 0.22 -3.43 -25.34
CA ASN A 77 -1.10 -2.92 -25.75
C ASN A 77 -1.46 -1.65 -24.98
N ASN A 78 -1.06 -1.57 -23.71
CA ASN A 78 -1.11 -0.36 -22.91
C ASN A 78 0.29 0.25 -22.75
N GLY A 79 0.49 1.46 -23.27
CA GLY A 79 1.74 2.21 -23.22
C GLY A 79 1.85 3.22 -22.07
N GLY A 80 0.81 3.39 -21.25
CA GLY A 80 0.84 4.36 -20.16
C GLY A 80 -0.45 4.42 -19.36
N THR A 81 -0.31 4.80 -18.09
CA THR A 81 -1.45 5.01 -17.18
C THR A 81 -1.32 6.35 -16.47
N MET A 82 -2.45 7.01 -16.26
CA MET A 82 -2.54 8.28 -15.56
C MET A 82 -3.73 8.23 -14.61
N MET A 83 -3.44 8.16 -13.32
CA MET A 83 -4.46 8.11 -12.28
C MET A 83 -5.19 9.45 -12.13
N TRP A 84 -6.45 9.39 -11.75
CA TRP A 84 -7.21 10.53 -11.24
C TRP A 84 -7.37 10.38 -9.72
N MET A 85 -6.85 11.28 -8.88
CA MET A 85 -6.07 12.48 -9.18
C MET A 85 -4.88 12.66 -8.23
N PHE A 86 -3.95 13.55 -8.58
CA PHE A 86 -2.72 13.72 -7.82
C PHE A 86 -2.92 14.47 -6.51
N ASN A 87 -3.53 15.66 -6.55
CA ASN A 87 -3.60 16.57 -5.41
C ASN A 87 -4.98 17.22 -5.25
N ASP A 88 -5.26 17.75 -4.07
CA ASP A 88 -6.43 18.60 -3.81
C ASP A 88 -6.16 20.10 -3.98
N CYS A 89 -7.21 20.85 -4.31
CA CYS A 89 -7.18 22.32 -4.37
C CYS A 89 -7.81 23.01 -3.15
N TRP A 90 -8.47 22.25 -2.26
CA TRP A 90 -9.09 22.72 -1.02
C TRP A 90 -9.29 21.55 -0.04
N PRO A 91 -9.53 21.77 1.26
CA PRO A 91 -9.82 20.68 2.22
C PRO A 91 -11.08 19.89 1.81
N THR A 92 -10.89 18.63 1.41
CA THR A 92 -11.95 17.74 0.91
C THR A 92 -11.57 16.27 1.10
N SER A 93 -12.53 15.35 0.89
CA SER A 93 -12.27 13.91 0.76
C SER A 93 -12.64 13.46 -0.66
N ASN A 94 -11.65 13.06 -1.46
CA ASN A 94 -11.83 12.60 -2.83
C ASN A 94 -10.68 11.64 -3.27
N TRP A 95 -10.59 11.41 -4.59
CA TRP A 95 -9.57 10.58 -5.26
C TRP A 95 -8.13 11.12 -5.24
N SER A 96 -7.83 12.26 -4.63
CA SER A 96 -6.45 12.74 -4.56
C SER A 96 -5.58 11.73 -3.79
N ILE A 97 -4.32 11.56 -4.18
CA ILE A 97 -3.35 10.77 -3.40
C ILE A 97 -2.49 11.65 -2.48
N ILE A 98 -2.54 12.97 -2.66
CA ILE A 98 -1.94 13.98 -1.78
C ILE A 98 -3.03 14.98 -1.39
N ASP A 99 -3.20 15.21 -0.10
CA ASP A 99 -4.23 16.14 0.39
C ASP A 99 -3.87 17.62 0.21
N TYR A 100 -4.82 18.49 0.54
CA TYR A 100 -4.64 19.95 0.45
C TYR A 100 -3.49 20.48 1.30
N SER A 101 -3.24 19.85 2.44
CA SER A 101 -2.15 20.18 3.36
C SER A 101 -0.80 19.56 2.91
N LYS A 102 -0.76 18.97 1.70
CA LYS A 102 0.42 18.34 1.08
C LYS A 102 0.85 17.05 1.77
N ASN A 103 -0.03 16.41 2.52
CA ASN A 103 0.25 15.12 3.14
C ASN A 103 0.03 13.99 2.14
N PRO A 104 1.01 13.10 1.93
CA PRO A 104 0.80 11.88 1.17
C PRO A 104 -0.20 10.97 1.86
N LYS A 105 -1.26 10.56 1.15
CA LYS A 105 -2.20 9.54 1.61
C LYS A 105 -1.58 8.14 1.46
N PRO A 106 -2.11 7.11 2.12
CA PRO A 106 -1.72 5.71 1.89
C PRO A 106 -1.62 5.33 0.41
N SER A 107 -2.57 5.78 -0.41
CA SER A 107 -2.59 5.55 -1.86
C SER A 107 -1.41 6.16 -2.63
N TYR A 108 -0.78 7.24 -2.13
CA TYR A 108 0.45 7.78 -2.71
C TYR A 108 1.58 6.76 -2.66
N TYR A 109 1.74 6.07 -1.53
CA TYR A 109 2.80 5.08 -1.36
C TYR A 109 2.54 3.84 -2.22
N ALA A 110 1.27 3.45 -2.38
CA ALA A 110 0.88 2.39 -3.32
C ALA A 110 1.24 2.76 -4.77
N ALA A 111 0.85 3.96 -5.22
CA ALA A 111 1.19 4.47 -6.55
C ALA A 111 2.72 4.58 -6.74
N LYS A 112 3.46 5.08 -5.74
CA LYS A 112 4.92 5.14 -5.76
C LYS A 112 5.56 3.77 -5.98
N ARG A 113 5.09 2.73 -5.26
CA ARG A 113 5.57 1.35 -5.45
C ARG A 113 5.23 0.81 -6.83
N ALA A 114 4.01 1.03 -7.31
CA ALA A 114 3.56 0.55 -8.62
C ALA A 114 4.26 1.27 -9.80
N CYS A 115 4.81 2.47 -9.56
CA CYS A 115 5.66 3.20 -10.51
C CYS A 115 7.15 2.83 -10.43
N ALA A 116 7.57 1.89 -9.57
CA ALA A 116 8.98 1.50 -9.47
C ALA A 116 9.51 0.95 -10.81
N PRO A 117 10.77 1.22 -11.20
CA PRO A 117 11.31 0.75 -12.49
C PRO A 117 11.14 -0.75 -12.70
N LEU A 118 11.37 -1.52 -11.64
CA LEU A 118 11.11 -2.96 -11.57
C LEU A 118 9.91 -3.22 -10.66
N LEU A 119 8.89 -3.89 -11.20
CA LEU A 119 7.66 -4.20 -10.49
C LEU A 119 7.29 -5.68 -10.69
N PRO A 120 7.45 -6.53 -9.65
CA PRO A 120 6.80 -7.83 -9.59
C PRO A 120 5.28 -7.63 -9.55
N ILE A 121 4.53 -8.48 -10.25
CA ILE A 121 3.07 -8.41 -10.34
C ILE A 121 2.50 -9.81 -10.15
N ILE A 122 1.51 -9.93 -9.27
CA ILE A 122 0.63 -11.09 -9.17
C ILE A 122 -0.75 -10.61 -9.59
N PHE A 123 -1.31 -11.20 -10.64
CA PHE A 123 -2.56 -10.72 -11.21
C PHE A 123 -3.50 -11.88 -11.54
N GLN A 124 -4.76 -11.78 -11.11
CA GLN A 124 -5.79 -12.74 -11.50
C GLN A 124 -6.39 -12.35 -12.85
N ARG A 125 -6.34 -13.26 -13.83
CA ARG A 125 -7.02 -13.12 -15.11
C ARG A 125 -7.76 -14.41 -15.46
N ASN A 126 -9.07 -14.29 -15.68
CA ASN A 126 -9.95 -15.43 -15.89
C ASN A 126 -9.77 -16.47 -14.76
N GLU A 127 -9.51 -17.72 -15.11
CA GLU A 127 -9.31 -18.83 -14.17
C GLU A 127 -7.83 -19.03 -13.76
N ASN A 128 -6.97 -18.02 -13.90
CA ASN A 128 -5.54 -18.14 -13.57
C ASN A 128 -5.04 -16.99 -12.71
N ILE A 129 -4.10 -17.31 -11.82
CA ILE A 129 -3.15 -16.34 -11.27
C ILE A 129 -1.92 -16.32 -12.15
N GLU A 130 -1.53 -15.14 -12.60
CA GLU A 130 -0.33 -14.90 -13.41
C GLU A 130 0.74 -14.21 -12.56
N PHE A 131 1.99 -14.66 -12.70
CA PHE A 131 3.17 -14.07 -12.10
C PHE A 131 4.01 -13.40 -13.19
N LEU A 132 4.24 -12.09 -13.03
CA LEU A 132 4.94 -11.27 -14.00
C LEU A 132 6.00 -10.40 -13.34
N LEU A 133 6.95 -9.94 -14.15
CA LEU A 133 7.88 -8.88 -13.79
C LEU A 133 7.87 -7.81 -14.90
N SER A 134 7.53 -6.58 -14.53
CA SER A 134 7.60 -5.42 -15.42
C SER A 134 8.92 -4.68 -15.23
N ASN A 135 9.69 -4.54 -16.30
CA ASN A 135 10.93 -3.76 -16.36
C ASN A 135 10.73 -2.52 -17.23
N GLN A 136 10.70 -1.36 -16.58
CA GLN A 136 10.62 -0.03 -17.21
C GLN A 136 11.95 0.74 -17.07
N SER A 137 13.04 0.03 -16.78
CA SER A 137 14.39 0.60 -16.81
C SER A 137 14.97 0.56 -18.23
N MET A 138 16.09 1.25 -18.42
CA MET A 138 16.79 1.31 -19.71
C MET A 138 17.72 0.12 -19.96
N GLU A 139 17.79 -0.83 -19.02
CA GLU A 139 18.71 -1.96 -19.03
C GLU A 139 17.94 -3.29 -18.93
N ASP A 140 18.50 -4.31 -19.56
CA ASP A 140 18.04 -5.67 -19.33
C ASP A 140 18.41 -6.06 -17.89
N VAL A 141 17.52 -6.78 -17.21
CA VAL A 141 17.75 -7.22 -15.83
C VAL A 141 17.69 -8.73 -15.75
N GLU A 142 18.54 -9.30 -14.91
CA GLU A 142 18.48 -10.69 -14.50
C GLU A 142 18.28 -10.74 -12.99
N LEU A 143 17.24 -11.45 -12.56
CA LEU A 143 16.81 -11.47 -11.16
C LEU A 143 16.46 -12.89 -10.76
N SER A 144 16.89 -13.27 -9.55
CA SER A 144 16.39 -14.46 -8.88
C SER A 144 15.11 -14.11 -8.13
N LEU A 145 14.04 -14.81 -8.45
CA LEU A 145 12.74 -14.67 -7.83
C LEU A 145 12.41 -15.91 -7.00
N GLU A 146 11.83 -15.70 -5.83
CA GLU A 146 11.18 -16.73 -5.04
C GLU A 146 9.69 -16.39 -4.96
N TYR A 147 8.81 -17.28 -5.36
CA TYR A 147 7.38 -17.03 -5.37
C TYR A 147 6.60 -18.25 -4.92
N GLY A 148 5.44 -18.02 -4.30
CA GLY A 148 4.82 -19.06 -3.51
C GLY A 148 3.50 -18.67 -2.89
N GLN A 149 3.05 -19.55 -2.01
CA GLN A 149 1.90 -19.36 -1.13
C GLN A 149 2.38 -19.46 0.32
N SER A 150 1.91 -18.55 1.17
CA SER A 150 2.20 -18.57 2.61
C SER A 150 0.99 -18.12 3.42
N ASP A 151 0.95 -18.51 4.69
CA ASP A 151 0.01 -17.98 5.67
C ASP A 151 0.56 -16.73 6.39
N LEU A 152 -0.28 -16.11 7.23
CA LEU A 152 0.09 -14.92 8.01
C LEU A 152 1.16 -15.17 9.10
N LEU A 153 1.51 -16.43 9.37
CA LEU A 153 2.55 -16.82 10.32
C LEU A 153 3.91 -17.07 9.63
N GLY A 154 3.95 -17.06 8.30
CA GLY A 154 5.15 -17.31 7.50
C GLY A 154 5.37 -18.79 7.19
N ASN A 155 4.39 -19.65 7.39
CA ASN A 155 4.46 -21.03 6.93
C ASN A 155 4.20 -21.04 5.41
N GLU A 156 5.15 -21.55 4.64
CA GLU A 156 5.05 -21.61 3.17
C GLU A 156 4.43 -22.93 2.75
N THR A 157 3.33 -22.88 1.99
CA THR A 157 2.64 -24.07 1.47
C THR A 157 3.38 -24.66 0.27
N TRP A 158 3.85 -23.80 -0.63
CA TRP A 158 4.71 -24.17 -1.74
C TRP A 158 5.55 -22.96 -2.14
N VAL A 159 6.74 -23.25 -2.67
CA VAL A 159 7.71 -22.25 -3.11
C VAL A 159 8.38 -22.71 -4.37
N LYS A 160 8.48 -21.81 -5.35
CA LYS A 160 9.29 -21.98 -6.56
C LYS A 160 10.39 -20.92 -6.55
N ARG A 161 11.53 -21.28 -7.16
CA ARG A 161 12.66 -20.37 -7.37
C ARG A 161 13.02 -20.38 -8.83
N GLU A 162 13.17 -19.19 -9.40
CA GLU A 162 13.44 -19.03 -10.81
C GLU A 162 14.35 -17.83 -11.05
N THR A 163 15.36 -18.00 -11.89
CA THR A 163 16.15 -16.89 -12.40
C THR A 163 15.58 -16.48 -13.74
N ILE A 164 15.13 -15.22 -13.84
CA ILE A 164 14.55 -14.69 -15.07
C ILE A 164 15.37 -13.51 -15.59
N THR A 165 15.59 -13.50 -16.90
CA THR A 165 16.03 -12.30 -17.62
C THR A 165 14.81 -11.57 -18.19
N VAL A 166 14.68 -10.27 -17.92
CA VAL A 166 13.63 -9.39 -18.44
C VAL A 166 14.25 -8.24 -19.21
N LYS A 167 13.87 -8.10 -20.47
CA LYS A 167 14.38 -7.05 -21.35
C LYS A 167 13.96 -5.67 -20.87
N ARG A 168 14.79 -4.66 -21.12
CA ARG A 168 14.45 -3.26 -20.87
C ARG A 168 13.11 -2.89 -21.49
N ASN A 169 12.31 -2.05 -20.82
CA ASN A 169 11.00 -1.59 -21.28
C ASN A 169 10.07 -2.73 -21.76
N THR A 170 10.02 -3.84 -21.02
CA THR A 170 9.08 -4.94 -21.29
C THR A 170 8.45 -5.47 -20.00
N THR A 171 7.32 -6.13 -20.15
CA THR A 171 6.73 -6.95 -19.08
C THR A 171 6.84 -8.41 -19.47
N LYS A 172 7.44 -9.22 -18.60
CA LYS A 172 7.62 -10.66 -18.80
C LYS A 172 6.69 -11.43 -17.88
N PHE A 173 5.81 -12.23 -18.48
CA PHE A 173 5.15 -13.34 -17.82
C PHE A 173 6.15 -14.49 -17.62
N PHE A 174 6.24 -15.05 -16.41
CA PHE A 174 7.15 -16.16 -16.13
C PHE A 174 6.45 -17.41 -15.56
N ASP A 175 5.34 -17.28 -14.84
CA ASP A 175 4.56 -18.44 -14.40
C ASP A 175 3.06 -18.15 -14.26
N ARG A 176 2.25 -19.21 -14.22
CA ARG A 176 0.83 -19.16 -13.84
C ARG A 176 0.41 -20.36 -13.01
N VAL A 177 -0.59 -20.15 -12.18
CA VAL A 177 -1.28 -21.22 -11.45
C VAL A 177 -2.79 -21.11 -11.73
N PRO A 178 -3.45 -22.18 -12.20
CA PRO A 178 -4.90 -22.21 -12.32
C PRO A 178 -5.57 -22.02 -10.96
N LEU A 179 -6.62 -21.19 -10.89
CA LEU A 179 -7.36 -20.94 -9.64
C LEU A 179 -7.90 -22.22 -9.01
N LYS A 180 -8.35 -23.17 -9.84
CA LYS A 180 -8.84 -24.48 -9.37
C LYS A 180 -7.79 -25.32 -8.63
N ASP A 181 -6.50 -25.05 -8.87
CA ASP A 181 -5.39 -25.76 -8.24
C ASP A 181 -4.93 -25.03 -6.95
N LEU A 182 -5.43 -23.81 -6.71
CA LEU A 182 -5.20 -23.04 -5.49
C LEU A 182 -6.30 -23.34 -4.47
N ASN A 183 -6.04 -24.28 -3.56
CA ASN A 183 -6.87 -24.47 -2.37
C ASN A 183 -6.40 -23.53 -1.25
N MET A 184 -6.74 -22.24 -1.37
CA MET A 184 -6.30 -21.20 -0.44
C MET A 184 -7.36 -20.86 0.59
N LYS A 185 -6.95 -20.76 1.86
CA LYS A 185 -7.77 -20.16 2.92
C LYS A 185 -7.77 -18.63 2.80
N ASN A 186 -8.67 -17.97 3.55
CA ASN A 186 -8.74 -16.51 3.56
C ASN A 186 -7.48 -15.86 4.14
N ASP A 187 -6.85 -16.50 5.12
CA ASP A 187 -5.62 -16.06 5.79
C ASP A 187 -4.33 -16.53 5.08
N GLU A 188 -4.43 -16.94 3.81
CA GLU A 188 -3.29 -17.28 2.98
C GLU A 188 -3.14 -16.28 1.83
N TYR A 189 -1.90 -16.01 1.44
CA TYR A 189 -1.57 -15.09 0.36
C TYR A 189 -0.53 -15.70 -0.58
N LEU A 190 -0.53 -15.21 -1.81
CA LEU A 190 0.53 -15.45 -2.77
C LEU A 190 1.59 -14.37 -2.64
N PHE A 191 2.85 -14.72 -2.90
CA PHE A 191 3.95 -13.78 -2.81
C PHE A 191 4.92 -13.88 -3.98
N ILE A 192 5.62 -12.78 -4.24
CA ILE A 192 6.89 -12.76 -4.99
C ILE A 192 7.90 -12.02 -4.11
N LYS A 193 9.01 -12.69 -3.82
CA LYS A 193 10.23 -12.11 -3.25
C LYS A 193 11.24 -11.92 -4.36
N SER A 194 11.85 -10.75 -4.40
CA SER A 194 12.85 -10.37 -5.40
C SER A 194 13.97 -9.57 -4.74
N ASN A 195 15.21 -9.90 -5.08
CA ASN A 195 16.37 -9.10 -4.68
C ASN A 195 16.61 -8.07 -5.78
N ILE A 196 16.10 -6.85 -5.59
CA ILE A 196 16.26 -5.76 -6.56
C ILE A 196 17.28 -4.78 -5.99
N GLY A 197 18.51 -4.83 -6.49
CA GLY A 197 19.64 -4.14 -5.87
C GLY A 197 19.99 -4.77 -4.52
N ASP A 198 20.23 -3.95 -3.50
CA ASP A 198 20.50 -4.39 -2.12
C ASP A 198 19.22 -4.61 -1.29
N GLU A 199 18.03 -4.41 -1.89
CA GLU A 199 16.75 -4.53 -1.20
C GLU A 199 16.04 -5.84 -1.52
N ASN A 200 15.75 -6.61 -0.46
CA ASN A 200 14.79 -7.70 -0.53
C ASN A 200 13.38 -7.11 -0.53
N ARG A 201 12.69 -7.19 -1.67
CA ARG A 201 11.30 -6.76 -1.81
C ARG A 201 10.39 -7.97 -1.84
N GLN A 202 9.30 -7.91 -1.08
CA GLN A 202 8.23 -8.87 -1.15
C GLN A 202 6.92 -8.15 -1.47
N ILE A 203 6.19 -8.65 -2.46
CA ILE A 203 4.79 -8.29 -2.68
C ILE A 203 3.90 -9.45 -2.25
N THR A 204 2.67 -9.12 -1.87
CA THR A 204 1.66 -10.10 -1.44
C THR A 204 0.36 -9.89 -2.20
N TYR A 205 -0.39 -10.96 -2.42
CA TYR A 205 -1.68 -10.93 -3.12
C TYR A 205 -2.67 -11.88 -2.44
N PHE A 206 -3.84 -11.38 -2.09
CA PHE A 206 -4.90 -12.12 -1.41
C PHE A 206 -6.04 -12.38 -2.39
N PRO A 207 -6.11 -13.56 -3.03
CA PRO A 207 -7.14 -13.86 -4.04
C PRO A 207 -8.57 -13.84 -3.47
N ASN A 208 -8.72 -14.15 -2.18
CA ASN A 208 -10.00 -14.21 -1.49
C ASN A 208 -10.43 -12.86 -0.88
N GLY A 209 -9.68 -11.78 -1.11
CA GLY A 209 -9.92 -10.47 -0.50
C GLY A 209 -9.57 -10.45 0.99
N TRP A 210 -9.97 -9.37 1.69
CA TRP A 210 -9.47 -9.06 3.04
C TRP A 210 -10.52 -9.07 4.15
N ARG A 211 -11.81 -9.08 3.80
CA ARG A 211 -12.94 -8.93 4.72
C ARG A 211 -12.90 -9.94 5.86
N ASP A 212 -12.66 -11.20 5.53
CA ASP A 212 -12.78 -12.33 6.46
C ASP A 212 -11.41 -12.81 6.98
N ILE A 213 -10.38 -11.96 6.89
CA ILE A 213 -9.05 -12.28 7.38
C ILE A 213 -8.93 -11.95 8.87
N HIS A 214 -8.52 -12.95 9.65
CA HIS A 214 -8.15 -12.79 11.04
C HIS A 214 -6.69 -12.39 11.15
N TRP A 215 -6.43 -11.08 11.10
CA TRP A 215 -5.06 -10.55 11.17
C TRP A 215 -4.41 -10.86 12.53
N PRO A 216 -3.19 -11.43 12.56
CA PRO A 216 -2.46 -11.59 13.81
C PRO A 216 -2.09 -10.22 14.37
N ASN A 217 -1.94 -10.11 15.69
CA ASN A 217 -1.36 -8.91 16.30
C ASN A 217 0.16 -8.92 16.09
N PRO A 218 0.72 -8.06 15.22
CA PRO A 218 2.15 -8.08 14.96
C PRO A 218 2.90 -7.39 16.10
N LYS A 219 3.93 -8.04 16.65
CA LYS A 219 4.92 -7.33 17.47
C LYS A 219 5.90 -6.62 16.54
N VAL A 220 5.78 -5.30 16.45
CA VAL A 220 6.66 -4.46 15.63
C VAL A 220 7.79 -3.90 16.49
N GLU A 221 9.04 -4.11 16.06
CA GLU A 221 10.23 -3.52 16.65
C GLU A 221 10.85 -2.51 15.68
N ILE A 222 11.11 -1.29 16.16
CA ILE A 222 11.80 -0.24 15.39
C ILE A 222 13.16 0.05 16.03
N ARG A 223 14.20 0.23 15.20
CA ARG A 223 15.55 0.57 15.65
C ARG A 223 16.14 1.67 14.77
N LEU A 224 16.89 2.57 15.39
CA LEU A 224 17.64 3.60 14.69
C LEU A 224 18.92 2.98 14.14
N ILE A 225 19.17 3.14 12.84
CA ILE A 225 20.39 2.66 12.19
C ILE A 225 21.39 3.79 12.01
N ASP A 226 20.93 4.92 11.47
CA ASP A 226 21.75 6.11 11.26
C ASP A 226 20.87 7.37 11.36
N GLN A 227 21.45 8.47 11.84
CA GLN A 227 20.80 9.78 11.81
C GLN A 227 21.86 10.85 11.62
N LYS A 228 21.72 11.61 10.54
CA LYS A 228 22.68 12.64 10.17
C LYS A 228 22.00 13.89 9.63
N GLN A 229 22.64 15.02 9.86
CA GLN A 229 22.21 16.29 9.30
C GLN A 229 22.86 16.48 7.93
N ILE A 230 22.03 16.68 6.89
CA ILE A 230 22.44 16.98 5.52
C ILE A 230 21.88 18.35 5.15
N GLY A 231 22.75 19.37 5.13
CA GLY A 231 22.34 20.76 4.94
C GLY A 231 21.38 21.23 6.05
N ASN A 232 20.18 21.66 5.68
CA ASN A 232 19.14 22.12 6.61
C ASN A 232 18.11 21.04 6.98
N ARG A 233 18.38 19.77 6.65
CA ARG A 233 17.48 18.64 6.93
C ARG A 233 18.21 17.52 7.67
N TRP A 234 17.43 16.70 8.33
CA TRP A 234 17.88 15.45 8.94
C TRP A 234 17.45 14.28 8.07
N GLU A 235 18.35 13.34 7.86
CA GLU A 235 18.06 12.03 7.29
C GLU A 235 18.20 10.99 8.40
N THR A 236 17.13 10.27 8.69
CA THR A 236 17.05 9.23 9.71
C THR A 236 16.75 7.90 9.03
N LEU A 237 17.65 6.93 9.14
CA LEU A 237 17.45 5.57 8.67
C LEU A 237 16.97 4.71 9.84
N VAL A 238 15.78 4.13 9.70
CA VAL A 238 15.22 3.22 10.71
C VAL A 238 15.02 1.84 10.13
N LYS A 239 15.15 0.82 10.97
CA LYS A 239 14.91 -0.59 10.65
C LYS A 239 13.72 -1.10 11.44
N ILE A 240 12.75 -1.65 10.72
CA ILE A 240 11.48 -2.14 11.25
C ILE A 240 11.43 -3.65 11.08
N HIS A 241 11.23 -4.38 12.16
CA HIS A 241 11.08 -5.83 12.18
C HIS A 241 9.70 -6.21 12.75
N THR A 242 9.12 -7.31 12.28
CA THR A 242 7.85 -7.82 12.83
C THR A 242 7.90 -9.33 13.04
N THR A 243 7.27 -9.82 14.12
CA THR A 243 7.11 -11.26 14.38
C THR A 243 5.85 -11.86 13.77
N GLY A 244 4.91 -11.04 13.29
CA GLY A 244 3.67 -11.48 12.65
C GLY A 244 3.35 -10.62 11.43
N TYR A 245 2.44 -11.05 10.56
CA TYR A 245 2.06 -10.25 9.38
C TYR A 245 1.46 -8.90 9.80
N ALA A 246 2.14 -7.81 9.44
CA ALA A 246 1.68 -6.44 9.68
C ALA A 246 1.16 -5.85 8.36
N ARG A 247 -0.17 -5.83 8.19
CA ARG A 247 -0.82 -5.18 7.04
C ARG A 247 -0.83 -3.67 7.18
N LEU A 248 -0.50 -2.96 6.11
CA LEU A 248 -0.46 -1.49 6.02
C LEU A 248 0.29 -0.87 7.22
N LEU A 249 1.43 -1.45 7.60
CA LEU A 249 2.33 -0.90 8.60
C LEU A 249 2.75 0.50 8.17
N HIS A 250 2.59 1.46 9.08
CA HIS A 250 2.91 2.85 8.83
C HIS A 250 3.47 3.54 10.07
N LEU A 251 4.24 4.60 9.85
CA LEU A 251 4.73 5.49 10.89
C LEU A 251 4.06 6.85 10.75
N LEU A 252 3.66 7.42 11.89
CA LEU A 252 3.11 8.78 11.99
C LEU A 252 3.97 9.60 12.95
N PRO A 253 4.23 10.88 12.65
CA PRO A 253 4.85 11.78 13.62
C PRO A 253 3.92 11.97 14.83
N SER A 254 4.49 12.15 16.02
CA SER A 254 3.70 12.49 17.22
C SER A 254 3.18 13.93 17.22
N SER A 255 3.78 14.83 16.45
CA SER A 255 3.33 16.22 16.30
C SER A 255 3.12 16.61 14.84
N ASP A 256 2.03 17.33 14.59
CA ASP A 256 1.64 17.80 13.25
C ASP A 256 2.66 18.82 12.66
N ASP A 257 3.46 19.47 13.50
CA ASP A 257 4.35 20.58 13.11
C ASP A 257 5.62 20.16 12.35
N SER A 258 5.98 18.88 12.32
CA SER A 258 7.25 18.42 11.74
C SER A 258 7.15 17.87 10.31
N ASN A 259 5.94 17.53 9.85
CA ASN A 259 5.59 16.80 8.61
C ASN A 259 6.79 16.10 7.91
N PRO A 260 7.35 15.03 8.53
CA PRO A 260 8.49 14.32 7.97
C PRO A 260 8.10 13.61 6.66
N ALA A 261 9.01 13.63 5.71
CA ALA A 261 8.87 12.90 4.45
C ALA A 261 9.42 11.47 4.62
N PHE A 262 8.52 10.50 4.62
CA PHE A 262 8.86 9.08 4.64
C PHE A 262 9.18 8.59 3.23
N GLU A 263 10.28 7.87 3.07
CA GLU A 263 10.63 7.18 1.82
C GLU A 263 9.57 6.15 1.44
N ASP A 264 9.08 5.37 2.40
CA ASP A 264 7.97 4.46 2.22
C ASP A 264 7.11 4.40 3.49
N ASN A 265 5.81 4.19 3.34
CA ASN A 265 4.85 4.15 4.43
C ASN A 265 3.58 3.38 4.02
N TYR A 266 2.80 2.83 4.95
CA TYR A 266 1.61 1.99 4.62
C TYR A 266 1.97 0.80 3.71
N PHE A 267 2.93 -0.01 4.13
CA PHE A 267 3.34 -1.25 3.44
C PHE A 267 2.95 -2.48 4.24
N ASP A 268 2.79 -3.61 3.55
CA ASP A 268 2.68 -4.89 4.22
C ASP A 268 4.07 -5.40 4.60
N LEU A 269 4.20 -5.93 5.81
CA LEU A 269 5.43 -6.57 6.30
C LEU A 269 5.11 -8.00 6.79
N PRO A 270 5.50 -9.04 6.05
CA PRO A 270 5.26 -10.43 6.43
C PRO A 270 5.94 -10.82 7.74
N ALA A 271 5.45 -11.90 8.38
CA ALA A 271 6.04 -12.42 9.61
C ALA A 271 7.55 -12.71 9.45
N GLY A 272 8.34 -12.30 10.44
CA GLY A 272 9.81 -12.46 10.44
C GLY A 272 10.56 -11.51 9.51
N SER A 273 9.87 -10.69 8.72
CA SER A 273 10.51 -9.79 7.75
C SER A 273 11.03 -8.53 8.42
N THR A 274 11.97 -7.88 7.72
CA THR A 274 12.55 -6.61 8.13
C THR A 274 12.58 -5.65 6.96
N LYS A 275 12.36 -4.36 7.23
CA LYS A 275 12.43 -3.29 6.24
C LYS A 275 13.18 -2.10 6.80
N GLU A 276 14.03 -1.51 5.99
CA GLU A 276 14.66 -0.22 6.29
C GLU A 276 13.92 0.88 5.54
N ILE A 277 13.71 2.02 6.19
CA ILE A 277 13.10 3.20 5.57
C ILE A 277 13.88 4.46 5.95
N MET A 278 14.08 5.34 4.98
CA MET A 278 14.62 6.67 5.21
C MET A 278 13.50 7.67 5.55
N ILE A 279 13.73 8.49 6.57
CA ILE A 279 12.84 9.57 7.00
C ILE A 279 13.61 10.89 6.86
N LYS A 280 13.04 11.85 6.13
CA LYS A 280 13.61 13.19 5.98
C LYS A 280 12.79 14.22 6.74
N SER A 281 13.42 15.02 7.58
CA SER A 281 12.74 15.95 8.48
C SER A 281 13.53 17.24 8.69
N LEU A 282 12.90 18.27 9.27
CA LEU A 282 13.57 19.52 9.65
C LEU A 282 14.31 19.43 10.99
N SER A 283 13.96 18.44 11.81
CA SER A 283 14.52 18.20 13.14
C SER A 283 14.86 16.71 13.30
N PRO A 284 15.81 16.34 14.18
CA PRO A 284 16.14 14.94 14.41
C PRO A 284 14.89 14.18 14.89
N ILE A 285 14.73 12.95 14.42
CA ILE A 285 13.62 12.07 14.80
C ILE A 285 14.02 11.30 16.05
N VAL A 286 13.19 11.40 17.09
CA VAL A 286 13.24 10.56 18.29
C VAL A 286 12.25 9.41 18.06
N LEU A 287 12.68 8.16 18.23
CA LEU A 287 11.86 7.00 17.87
C LEU A 287 10.61 6.86 18.75
N GLU A 288 10.72 7.26 20.02
CA GLU A 288 9.63 7.28 20.98
C GLU A 288 8.51 8.24 20.57
N ASP A 289 8.84 9.24 19.74
CA ASP A 289 7.88 10.19 19.16
C ASP A 289 7.31 9.71 17.81
N LEU A 290 7.62 8.50 17.36
CA LEU A 290 6.97 7.91 16.19
C LEU A 290 5.86 6.96 16.64
N LYS A 291 4.63 7.28 16.23
CA LYS A 291 3.50 6.35 16.39
C LYS A 291 3.61 5.27 15.31
N ILE A 292 3.62 4.01 15.73
CA ILE A 292 3.58 2.85 14.84
C ILE A 292 2.11 2.45 14.66
N GLY A 293 1.64 2.50 13.42
CA GLY A 293 0.32 2.06 13.02
C GLY A 293 0.38 0.80 12.14
N HIS A 294 -0.71 0.05 12.12
CA HIS A 294 -0.93 -1.10 11.24
C HIS A 294 -2.43 -1.35 11.08
N TRP A 295 -2.81 -2.45 10.43
CA TRP A 295 -4.22 -2.76 10.21
C TRP A 295 -5.03 -2.95 11.48
N LEU A 296 -4.47 -3.27 12.64
CA LEU A 296 -5.26 -3.42 13.87
C LEU A 296 -5.31 -2.13 14.71
N THR A 297 -4.53 -1.11 14.34
CA THR A 297 -4.59 0.20 15.01
C THR A 297 -5.75 1.03 14.47
N GLU A 298 -6.11 2.06 15.23
CA GLU A 298 -7.02 3.11 14.77
C GLU A 298 -6.33 4.02 13.74
N TRP A 299 -7.11 4.51 12.79
CA TRP A 299 -6.66 5.46 11.76
C TRP A 299 -7.48 6.74 11.94
N GLU A 300 -6.80 7.88 12.03
CA GLU A 300 -7.40 9.19 12.35
C GLU A 300 -7.33 10.22 11.21
#